data_AF-A0A9D5PZT1-F1
#
_entry.id   AF-A0A9D5PZT1-F1
#
_cell.length_a   1.000
_cell.length_b   1.000
_cell.length_c   1.000
_cell.angle_alpha   90.00
_cell.angle_beta   90.00
_cell.angle_gamma   90.00
#
_symmetry.space_group_name_H-M   'P 1'
#
loop_
_entity.id
_entity.type
_entity.pdbx_description
1 polymer ?
#
loop_
_entity_poly.entity_id
_entity_poly.type
_entity_poly.pdbx_seq_one_letter_code
_entity_poly.pdbx_strand_id
1 'polypeptide(L)'
;MPTFNQLVKQGRQDKTYKSKSPALQVGFNSLKKLPTDQSAPQKRGVCTKVSTTTPKKPNSALRKIAKVRLTNGMEATTYIPG
;
A
#
# COMPACT_ATOMS: atom_id res chain seq x y z
N MET A 1 -1.23 -37.31 -5.12
CA MET A 1 -0.16 -36.82 -6.03
C MET A 1 -0.78 -36.76 -7.43
N PRO A 2 -0.78 -35.61 -8.12
CA PRO A 2 -1.47 -35.51 -9.41
C PRO A 2 -0.68 -36.21 -10.54
N THR A 3 -1.40 -36.78 -11.49
CA THR A 3 -0.81 -37.44 -12.68
C THR A 3 -0.38 -36.40 -13.72
N PHE A 4 0.49 -36.80 -14.66
CA PHE A 4 0.94 -35.91 -15.73
C PHE A 4 -0.23 -35.32 -16.54
N ASN A 5 -1.21 -36.15 -16.92
CA ASN A 5 -2.39 -35.70 -17.66
C ASN A 5 -3.28 -34.72 -16.85
N GLN A 6 -3.28 -34.81 -15.52
CA GLN A 6 -3.95 -33.83 -14.65
C GLN A 6 -3.23 -32.48 -14.66
N LEU A 7 -1.89 -32.49 -14.65
CA LEU A 7 -1.09 -31.26 -14.74
C LEU A 7 -1.17 -30.61 -16.12
N VAL A 8 -1.30 -31.40 -17.18
CA VAL A 8 -1.52 -30.89 -18.54
C VAL A 8 -2.90 -30.22 -18.68
N LYS A 9 -3.94 -30.78 -18.05
CA LYS A 9 -5.29 -30.18 -18.02
C LYS A 9 -5.39 -28.98 -17.07
N GLN A 10 -4.70 -29.04 -15.93
CA GLN A 10 -4.68 -28.00 -14.90
C GLN A 10 -3.25 -27.83 -14.38
N GLY A 11 -2.56 -26.82 -14.95
CA GLY A 11 -1.20 -26.48 -14.54
C GLY A 11 -1.12 -26.05 -13.08
N ARG A 12 0.07 -26.20 -12.48
CA ARG A 12 0.34 -25.62 -11.16
C ARG A 12 0.31 -24.09 -11.27
N GLN A 13 -0.23 -23.44 -10.25
CA GLN A 13 -0.24 -21.98 -10.14
C GLN A 13 0.55 -21.56 -8.91
N ASP A 14 1.36 -20.53 -9.08
CA ASP A 14 2.05 -19.90 -7.98
C ASP A 14 1.07 -19.08 -7.14
N LYS A 15 1.32 -19.03 -5.83
CA LYS A 15 0.52 -18.21 -4.92
C LYS A 15 0.87 -16.74 -5.12
N THR A 16 -0.15 -15.90 -5.27
CA THR A 16 0.03 -14.45 -5.36
C THR A 16 -0.05 -13.80 -3.98
N TYR A 17 0.73 -12.74 -3.77
CA TYR A 17 0.76 -11.98 -2.51
C TYR A 17 0.47 -10.52 -2.77
N LYS A 18 -0.24 -9.88 -1.84
CA LYS A 18 -0.51 -8.43 -1.88
C LYS A 18 0.63 -7.67 -1.24
N SER A 19 0.98 -6.52 -1.81
CA SER A 19 1.96 -5.61 -1.21
C SER A 19 1.46 -5.03 0.10
N LYS A 20 2.37 -4.79 1.04
CA LYS A 20 2.10 -4.06 2.29
C LYS A 20 1.89 -2.56 2.06
N SER A 21 2.30 -2.05 0.90
CA SER A 21 2.26 -0.62 0.55
C SER A 21 1.51 -0.36 -0.77
N PRO A 22 0.19 -0.69 -0.86
CA PRO A 22 -0.57 -0.56 -2.10
C PRO A 22 -0.70 0.89 -2.59
N ALA A 23 -0.71 1.86 -1.66
CA ALA A 23 -0.81 3.29 -1.99
C ALA A 23 0.39 3.82 -2.80
N LEU A 24 1.55 3.15 -2.75
CA LEU A 24 2.73 3.50 -3.53
C LEU A 24 2.81 2.79 -4.89
N GLN A 25 2.04 1.71 -5.06
CA GLN A 25 2.03 0.91 -6.28
C GLN A 25 1.12 1.49 -7.37
N VAL A 26 0.16 2.33 -6.99
CA VAL A 26 -0.85 2.88 -7.91
C VAL A 26 -0.58 4.36 -8.18
N GLY A 27 -0.51 4.76 -9.45
CA GLY A 27 -0.55 6.14 -9.92
C GLY A 27 -1.97 6.57 -10.29
N PHE A 28 -2.16 7.83 -10.67
CA PHE A 28 -3.44 8.34 -11.15
C PHE A 28 -3.23 9.24 -12.36
N ASN A 29 -3.97 8.97 -13.43
CA ASN A 29 -4.00 9.81 -14.62
C ASN A 29 -5.15 10.80 -14.52
N SER A 30 -4.84 12.08 -14.31
CA SER A 30 -5.86 13.13 -14.13
C SER A 30 -6.69 13.41 -15.39
N LEU A 31 -6.13 13.21 -16.59
CA LEU A 31 -6.83 13.45 -17.85
C LEU A 31 -7.91 12.40 -18.10
N LYS A 32 -7.56 11.13 -17.86
CA LYS A 32 -8.48 9.99 -18.06
C LYS A 32 -9.29 9.64 -16.81
N LYS A 33 -8.96 10.24 -15.65
CA LYS A 33 -9.54 9.95 -14.33
C LYS A 33 -9.46 8.48 -13.94
N LEU A 34 -8.37 7.81 -14.32
CA LEU A 34 -8.17 6.38 -14.10
C LEU A 34 -6.91 6.12 -13.26
N PRO A 35 -6.93 5.09 -12.39
CA PRO A 35 -5.72 4.61 -11.75
C PRO A 35 -4.77 4.00 -12.79
N THR A 36 -3.47 4.08 -12.51
CA THR A 36 -2.41 3.48 -13.34
C THR A 36 -1.59 2.54 -12.46
N ASP A 37 -1.10 1.44 -13.03
CA ASP A 37 -0.27 0.47 -12.29
C ASP A 37 1.21 0.88 -12.30
N GLN A 38 1.47 2.14 -11.91
CA GLN A 38 2.81 2.69 -11.83
C GLN A 38 3.29 2.75 -10.39
N SER A 39 4.16 1.81 -10.07
CA SER A 39 4.85 1.75 -8.79
C SER A 39 5.90 2.87 -8.69
N ALA A 40 5.93 3.53 -7.53
CA ALA A 40 6.89 4.59 -7.24
C ALA A 40 7.52 4.39 -5.85
N PRO A 41 8.81 4.68 -5.68
CA PRO A 41 9.47 4.57 -4.38
C PRO A 41 8.92 5.58 -3.36
N GLN A 42 8.47 6.75 -3.83
CA GLN A 42 7.85 7.79 -3.03
C GLN A 42 6.78 8.52 -3.84
N LYS A 43 5.73 9.02 -3.16
CA LYS A 43 4.71 9.88 -3.76
C LYS A 43 4.53 11.11 -2.88
N ARG A 44 4.42 12.27 -3.54
CA ARG A 44 4.08 13.53 -2.87
C ARG A 44 2.65 13.44 -2.32
N GLY A 45 2.40 14.14 -1.22
CA GLY A 45 1.06 14.30 -0.68
C GLY A 45 0.95 15.55 0.18
N VAL A 46 -0.28 15.91 0.52
CA VAL A 46 -0.61 17.03 1.40
C VAL A 46 -1.15 16.48 2.71
N CYS A 47 -0.66 17.01 3.82
CA CYS A 47 -1.14 16.64 5.16
C CYS A 47 -2.55 17.16 5.38
N THR A 48 -3.47 16.29 5.79
CA THR A 48 -4.85 16.64 6.15
C THR A 48 -5.05 16.75 7.66
N LYS A 49 -4.29 15.97 8.45
CA LYS A 49 -4.34 16.01 9.92
C LYS A 49 -3.03 15.54 10.52
N VAL A 50 -2.54 16.23 11.55
CA VAL A 50 -1.41 15.80 12.38
C VAL A 50 -1.94 15.38 13.76
N SER A 51 -1.48 14.25 14.28
CA SER A 51 -1.88 13.74 15.60
C SER A 51 -0.81 12.83 16.20
N THR A 52 -0.96 12.46 17.46
CA THR A 52 -0.10 11.47 18.13
C THR A 52 -0.89 10.20 18.46
N THR A 53 -0.25 9.04 18.38
CA THR A 53 -0.84 7.75 18.77
C THR A 53 0.06 6.98 19.73
N THR A 54 -0.55 6.26 20.67
CA THR A 54 0.15 5.35 21.56
C THR A 54 0.35 3.99 20.88
N PRO A 55 1.54 3.37 20.95
CA PRO A 55 1.76 2.04 20.37
C PRO A 55 1.00 0.97 21.16
N LYS A 56 0.83 -0.21 20.56
CA LYS A 56 0.30 -1.37 21.28
C LYS A 56 1.29 -1.82 22.38
N LYS A 57 0.74 -2.36 23.47
CA LYS A 57 1.53 -3.02 24.54
C LYS A 57 2.50 -4.03 23.93
N PRO A 58 3.72 -4.21 24.48
CA PRO A 58 4.23 -3.70 25.77
C PRO A 58 4.84 -2.29 25.70
N ASN A 59 4.91 -1.70 24.51
CA ASN A 59 5.60 -0.44 24.31
C ASN A 59 4.78 0.73 24.85
N SER A 60 5.47 1.76 25.35
CA SER A 60 4.89 3.03 25.76
C SER A 60 5.65 4.18 25.12
N ALA A 61 4.95 5.02 24.35
CA ALA A 61 5.47 6.23 23.70
C ALA A 61 4.31 7.03 23.09
N LEU A 62 4.57 8.29 22.71
CA LEU A 62 3.72 9.05 21.80
C LEU A 62 4.36 9.07 20.41
N ARG A 63 3.75 8.39 19.43
CA ARG A 63 4.22 8.37 18.03
C ARG A 63 3.55 9.51 17.27
N LYS A 64 4.35 10.43 16.71
CA LYS A 64 3.86 11.48 15.81
C LYS A 64 3.43 10.86 14.48
N ILE A 65 2.18 11.08 14.10
CA ILE A 65 1.60 10.58 12.85
C ILE A 65 0.91 11.72 12.09
N ALA A 66 0.80 11.55 10.78
CA ALA A 66 -0.01 12.40 9.92
C ALA A 66 -0.94 11.56 9.05
N LYS A 67 -2.11 12.11 8.74
CA LYS A 67 -2.94 11.65 7.63
C LYS A 67 -2.56 12.49 6.42
N VAL A 68 -2.17 11.82 5.33
CA VAL A 68 -1.64 12.45 4.11
C VAL A 68 -2.46 11.98 2.91
N ARG A 69 -2.91 12.93 2.08
CA ARG A 69 -3.55 12.64 0.80
C ARG A 69 -2.50 12.68 -0.30
N LEU A 70 -2.26 11.54 -0.94
CA LEU A 70 -1.24 11.37 -1.98
C LEU A 70 -1.71 11.88 -3.34
N THR A 71 -0.79 12.04 -4.29
CA THR A 71 -1.11 12.47 -5.67
C THR A 71 -2.07 11.54 -6.41
N ASN A 72 -2.17 10.27 -6.01
CA ASN A 72 -3.15 9.33 -6.56
C ASN A 72 -4.55 9.44 -5.92
N GLY A 73 -4.76 10.41 -5.03
CA GLY A 73 -6.02 10.66 -4.35
C GLY A 73 -6.27 9.79 -3.12
N MET A 74 -5.44 8.78 -2.86
CA MET A 74 -5.56 7.91 -1.68
C MET A 74 -5.11 8.64 -0.42
N GLU A 75 -5.81 8.38 0.69
CA GLU A 75 -5.39 8.84 2.01
C GLU A 75 -4.63 7.73 2.75
N ALA A 76 -3.47 8.06 3.29
CA ALA A 76 -2.64 7.16 4.06
C ALA A 76 -2.28 7.79 5.41
N THR A 77 -2.21 6.97 6.46
CA THR A 77 -1.63 7.38 7.74
C THR A 77 -0.14 7.09 7.72
N THR A 78 0.67 8.13 7.88
CA THR A 78 2.13 8.08 7.80
C THR A 78 2.76 8.42 9.14
N TYR A 79 3.87 7.76 9.47
CA TYR A 79 4.71 8.13 10.61
C TYR A 79 5.60 9.33 10.26
N ILE A 80 5.79 10.24 11.20
CA ILE A 80 6.74 11.36 11.07
C ILE A 80 7.99 11.01 11.89
N PRO A 81 9.15 10.75 11.26
CA PRO A 81 10.39 10.53 11.97
C PRO A 81 10.95 11.85 12.54
N GLY A 82 11.59 11.79 13.72
CA GLY A 82 12.16 12.97 14.41
C GLY A 82 11.72 13.12 15.87
#